data_AF-A0A3A9VYQ5-F1
#
_entry.id   AF-A0A3A9VYQ5-F1
#
_cell.length_a   1.000
_cell.length_b   1.000
_cell.length_c   1.000
_cell.angle_alpha   90.00
_cell.angle_beta   90.00
_cell.angle_gamma   90.00
#
_symmetry.space_group_name_H-M   'P 1'
#
loop_
_entity.id
_entity.type
_entity.pdbx_description
1 polymer ?
#
loop_
_entity_poly.entity_id
_entity_poly.type
_entity_poly.pdbx_seq_one_letter_code
_entity_poly.pdbx_strand_id
1 'polypeptide(L)' 'MYVCSCFGITEQQVREHAAAGAGTPRAIASECGAGTDCGSCVRRIQGLLGRDGCARREPVTASAVARRVAPGVSLV' A
#
# COMPACT_ATOMS: atom_id res chain seq x y z
N MET A 1 -4.38 -12.83 -12.15
CA MET A 1 -4.03 -11.91 -13.26
C MET A 1 -2.80 -11.09 -12.85
N TYR A 2 -1.93 -10.71 -13.79
CA TYR A 2 -0.87 -9.72 -13.54
C TYR A 2 -1.41 -8.30 -13.40
N VAL A 3 -0.93 -7.59 -12.38
CA VAL A 3 -1.21 -6.18 -12.10
C VAL A 3 -0.05 -5.30 -12.54
N CYS A 4 1.20 -5.75 -12.34
CA CYS A 4 2.40 -5.05 -12.82
C CYS A 4 3.20 -5.96 -13.75
N SER A 5 3.34 -5.57 -15.01
CA SER A 5 4.15 -6.34 -15.98
C SER A 5 5.65 -6.16 -15.79
N CYS A 6 6.11 -5.00 -15.30
CA CYS A 6 7.54 -4.71 -15.14
C CYS A 6 8.20 -5.62 -14.10
N PHE A 7 7.52 -5.86 -12.99
CA PHE A 7 8.00 -6.68 -11.88
C PHE A 7 7.29 -8.04 -11.80
N GLY A 8 6.44 -8.37 -12.77
CA GLY A 8 5.69 -9.64 -12.79
C GLY A 8 4.76 -9.84 -11.59
N ILE A 9 4.20 -8.77 -11.04
CA ILE A 9 3.37 -8.83 -9.83
C ILE A 9 1.94 -9.16 -10.19
N THR A 10 1.38 -10.16 -9.51
CA THR A 10 0.00 -10.61 -9.65
C THR A 10 -0.95 -9.90 -8.70
N GLU A 11 -2.24 -9.93 -9.03
CA GLU A 11 -3.31 -9.42 -8.17
C GLU A 11 -3.36 -10.14 -6.82
N GLN A 12 -3.08 -11.45 -6.82
CA GLN A 12 -3.02 -12.24 -5.60
C GLN A 12 -1.89 -11.75 -4.69
N GLN A 13 -0.69 -11.54 -5.22
CA GLN A 13 0.44 -10.99 -4.46
C GLN A 13 0.11 -9.60 -3.90
N VAL A 14 -0.54 -8.73 -4.67
CA VAL A 14 -0.99 -7.42 -4.17
C VAL A 14 -1.93 -7.57 -2.97
N ARG A 15 -2.86 -8.52 -3.00
CA ARG A 15 -3.77 -8.81 -1.87
C ARG A 15 -3.04 -9.41 -0.67
N GLU A 16 -2.09 -10.31 -0.90
CA GLU A 16 -1.27 -10.91 0.17
C GLU A 16 -0.43 -9.86 0.88
N HIS A 17 0.22 -8.95 0.14
CA HIS A 17 0.94 -7.83 0.73
C HIS A 17 0.00 -6.86 1.46
N ALA A 18 -1.19 -6.60 0.91
CA ALA A 18 -2.20 -5.78 1.58
C ALA A 18 -2.65 -6.40 2.92
N ALA A 19 -2.89 -7.71 2.93
CA ALA A 19 -3.23 -8.47 4.14
C ALA A 19 -2.07 -8.52 5.16
N ALA A 20 -0.83 -8.52 4.68
CA ALA A 20 0.37 -8.43 5.52
C ALA A 20 0.62 -7.02 6.11
N GLY A 21 -0.18 -6.01 5.72
CA GLY A 21 -0.11 -4.65 6.27
C GLY A 21 0.24 -3.55 5.27
N ALA A 22 0.49 -3.88 4.01
CA ALA A 22 0.77 -2.91 2.95
C ALA A 22 -0.53 -2.29 2.38
N GLY A 23 -1.30 -1.61 3.23
CA GLY A 23 -2.61 -1.02 2.87
C GLY A 23 -2.56 0.21 1.96
N THR A 24 -1.39 0.57 1.42
CA THR A 24 -1.24 1.70 0.49
C THR A 24 -0.39 1.28 -0.71
N PRO A 25 -0.60 1.88 -1.90
CA PRO A 25 0.22 1.57 -3.08
C PRO A 25 1.72 1.81 -2.84
N ARG A 26 2.04 2.78 -1.98
CA ARG A 26 3.42 3.09 -1.61
C ARG A 26 4.02 2.01 -0.71
N ALA A 27 3.23 1.41 0.18
CA ALA A 27 3.66 0.26 0.96
C ALA A 27 3.85 -0.97 0.07
N ILE A 28 2.91 -1.24 -0.86
CA ILE A 28 3.05 -2.32 -1.85
C ILE A 28 4.34 -2.13 -2.67
N ALA A 29 4.61 -0.89 -3.11
CA ALA A 29 5.84 -0.57 -3.84
C ALA A 29 7.11 -0.84 -3.02
N SER A 30 7.08 -0.60 -1.70
CA SER A 30 8.22 -0.92 -0.82
C SER A 30 8.42 -2.43 -0.64
N GLU A 31 7.34 -3.22 -0.61
CA GLU A 31 7.42 -4.68 -0.40
C GLU A 31 7.84 -5.44 -1.66
N CYS A 32 7.26 -5.09 -2.82
CA CYS A 32 7.43 -5.86 -4.05
C CYS A 32 7.87 -5.05 -5.27
N GLY A 33 8.16 -3.76 -5.11
CA GLY A 33 8.63 -2.89 -6.20
C GLY A 33 7.54 -2.41 -7.17
N ALA A 34 6.29 -2.90 -7.06
CA ALA A 34 5.23 -2.57 -7.99
C ALA A 34 4.98 -1.05 -8.07
N GLY A 35 5.03 -0.50 -9.29
CA GLY A 35 4.75 0.92 -9.54
C GLY A 35 5.96 1.85 -9.38
N THR A 36 7.18 1.32 -9.25
CA THR A 36 8.42 2.10 -9.21
C THR A 36 9.09 2.30 -10.58
N ASP A 37 8.64 1.59 -11.61
CA ASP A 37 9.12 1.68 -12.99
C ASP A 37 8.19 2.56 -13.84
N CYS A 38 7.42 2.01 -14.80
CA CYS A 38 6.54 2.79 -15.68
C CYS A 38 5.27 3.34 -15.00
N GLY A 39 4.96 2.89 -13.78
CA GLY A 39 3.86 3.41 -12.95
C GLY A 39 2.43 3.06 -13.41
N SER A 40 2.23 2.37 -14.54
CA SER A 40 0.89 2.06 -15.09
C SER A 40 -0.01 1.27 -14.14
N CYS A 41 0.60 0.43 -13.29
CA CYS A 41 -0.13 -0.40 -12.33
C CYS A 41 -0.62 0.36 -11.09
N VAL A 42 -0.16 1.59 -10.82
CA VAL A 42 -0.43 2.30 -9.56
C VAL A 42 -1.92 2.57 -9.35
N ARG A 43 -2.62 3.06 -10.38
CA ARG A 43 -4.08 3.31 -10.31
C ARG A 43 -4.87 2.00 -10.12
N ARG A 44 -4.39 0.91 -10.72
CA ARG A 44 -4.98 -0.42 -10.55
C ARG A 44 -4.82 -0.93 -9.13
N ILE A 45 -3.62 -0.81 -8.56
CA ILE A 45 -3.32 -1.17 -7.17
C ILE A 45 -4.21 -0.35 -6.22
N GLN A 46 -4.35 0.96 -6.45
CA GLN A 46 -5.29 1.79 -5.68
C GLN A 46 -6.73 1.29 -5.75
N GLY A 47 -7.20 0.87 -6.92
CA GLY A 47 -8.54 0.32 -7.09
C GLY A 47 -8.76 -1.03 -6.38
N LEU A 48 -7.72 -1.87 -6.33
CA LEU A 48 -7.74 -3.12 -5.56
C LEU A 48 -7.85 -2.81 -4.07
N LEU A 49 -6.93 -2.00 -3.55
CA LEU A 49 -6.90 -1.59 -2.14
C LEU A 49 -8.17 -0.81 -1.71
N GLY A 50 -8.71 0.04 -2.59
CA GLY A 50 -9.90 0.83 -2.33
C GLY A 50 -11.21 0.02 -2.32
N ARG A 51 -11.26 -1.12 -3.00
CA ARG A 51 -12.37 -2.09 -2.90
C ARG A 51 -12.30 -2.87 -1.60
N ASP A 52 -11.10 -3.25 -1.17
CA ASP A 52 -10.87 -3.91 0.13
C ASP A 52 -11.06 -2.96 1.33
N GLY A 53 -10.97 -1.65 1.11
CA GLY A 53 -11.19 -0.60 2.13
C GLY A 53 -12.64 -0.40 2.60
N CYS A 54 -13.62 -1.08 1.99
CA CYS A 54 -15.01 -1.12 2.47
C CYS A 54 -15.30 -2.38 3.35
N ALA A 55 -14.27 -3.10 3.79
CA ALA A 55 -14.38 -4.02 4.91
C ALA A 55 -13.83 -3.30 6.16
N ARG A 56 -14.75 -2.96 7.07
CA ARG A 56 -14.55 -2.64 8.50
C ARG A 56 -13.08 -2.49 8.91
N ARG A 57 -12.64 -1.24 9.14
CA ARG A 57 -11.45 -0.96 9.97
C ARG A 57 -11.66 -1.62 11.34
N GLU A 58 -11.22 -2.86 11.50
CA GLU A 58 -10.90 -3.39 12.81
C GLU A 58 -9.65 -2.64 13.28
N PRO A 59 -9.68 -2.03 14.48
CA PRO A 59 -8.61 -1.18 14.94
C PRO A 59 -7.33 -2.02 15.09
N VAL A 60 -6.26 -1.53 14.47
CA VAL A 60 -4.88 -1.95 14.69
C VAL A 60 -4.57 -1.97 16.19
N THR A 61 -4.62 -3.14 16.81
CA THR A 61 -4.04 -3.39 18.12
C THR A 61 -2.65 -4.01 17.93
N ALA A 62 -1.65 -3.15 18.06
CA ALA A 62 -0.25 -3.44 18.40
C ALA A 62 0.55 -4.41 17.48
N SER A 63 1.38 -3.85 16.59
CA SER A 63 2.85 -3.88 16.80
C SER A 63 3.62 -3.03 15.77
N ALA A 64 4.16 -1.91 16.26
CA ALA A 64 5.37 -1.17 15.88
C ALA A 64 5.79 -1.05 14.39
N VAL A 65 5.59 0.14 13.79
CA VAL A 65 6.68 1.10 13.46
C VAL A 65 6.08 2.51 13.38
N ALA A 66 6.19 3.24 14.48
CA ALA A 66 6.01 4.69 14.49
C ALA A 66 7.23 5.35 13.82
N ARG A 67 7.14 5.70 12.52
CA ARG A 67 7.97 6.78 11.97
C ARG A 67 7.18 8.08 12.03
N ARG A 68 7.51 8.87 13.06
CA ARG A 68 7.22 10.29 13.22
C ARG A 68 7.54 11.05 11.94
N VAL A 69 6.61 11.86 11.42
CA VAL A 69 6.85 13.26 11.04
C VAL A 69 5.51 14.00 11.10
N ALA A 70 5.39 14.98 11.99
CA ALA A 70 4.48 16.11 11.81
C ALA A 70 5.27 17.38 12.16
N PRO A 71 5.26 18.42 11.30
CA PRO A 71 5.94 19.69 11.58
C PRO A 71 5.09 20.53 12.54
N GLY A 72 5.61 20.77 13.74
CA GLY A 72 5.07 21.75 14.68
C GLY A 72 5.63 23.12 14.38
N VAL A 73 4.96 23.88 13.49
CA VAL A 73 5.08 25.33 13.49
C VAL A 73 4.37 25.83 14.76
N SER A 74 5.09 26.54 15.61
CA SER A 74 4.47 27.35 16.66
C SER A 74 4.86 28.78 16.35
N LEU A 75 3.86 29.55 15.89
CA LEU A 75 3.88 31.00 15.90
C LEU A 75 4.21 31.47 17.31
N VAL A 76 5.29 32.22 17.45
CA VAL A 76 5.42 33.31 18.43
C VAL A 76 5.82 34.57 17.68
#